data_AF-A0A973I6T8-F1
#
_entry.id   AF-A0A973I6T8-F1
#
_cell.length_a   1.000
_cell.length_b   1.000
_cell.length_c   1.000
_cell.angle_alpha   90.00
_cell.angle_beta   90.00
_cell.angle_gamma   90.00
#
_symmetry.space_group_name_H-M   'P 1'
#
loop_
_entity.id
_entity.type
_entity.pdbx_description
1 polymer ?
#
loop_
_entity_poly.entity_id
_entity_poly.type
_entity_poly.pdbx_seq_one_letter_code
_entity_poly.pdbx_strand_id
1 'polypeptide(L)'
;NMQVEIKGEVRFPGTYTIKNGETMMAVVARAGGFTSNAFIKGAVFTRESVKQQEKQQILTMANQLRRDIATRGLSQEGNFVNFDDASKMLQELEQLQSVGRMVINLAKLQSNFQHTYQNNEQASSQSQSGLRLDDGDKLYVPSQQQIVTVVGEIQHASSHFHDQTIDITGYLTLAGGIKQRANEDSIYIVRADGSVVLPQQSFWFGQHSQIEPGDTIVVPLDTEYKDNLTLWSQITGILYNTAIALAAVNGL
;
A
#
# COMPACT_ATOMS: atom_id res chain seq x y z
N ASN A 1 24.24 0.66 -18.63
CA ASN A 1 23.96 -0.55 -17.83
C ASN A 1 22.75 -0.29 -16.96
N MET A 2 21.77 -1.19 -17.00
CA MET A 2 20.60 -1.11 -16.12
C MET A 2 21.00 -1.48 -14.69
N GLN A 3 20.44 -0.78 -13.71
CA GLN A 3 20.78 -0.93 -12.30
C GLN A 3 19.52 -0.98 -11.45
N VAL A 4 19.57 -1.75 -10.36
CA VAL A 4 18.52 -1.82 -9.35
C VAL A 4 19.11 -1.64 -7.96
N GLU A 5 18.32 -1.13 -7.04
CA GLU A 5 18.74 -0.87 -5.66
C GLU A 5 18.04 -1.84 -4.71
N ILE A 6 18.81 -2.57 -3.89
CA ILE A 6 18.27 -3.47 -2.86
C ILE A 6 18.73 -2.96 -1.49
N LYS A 7 17.77 -2.70 -0.59
CA LYS A 7 17.98 -2.11 0.75
C LYS A 7 17.26 -2.90 1.84
N GLY A 8 17.68 -2.63 3.08
CA GLY A 8 17.09 -3.20 4.29
C GLY A 8 17.67 -4.57 4.64
N GLU A 9 16.81 -5.50 5.06
CA GLU A 9 17.15 -6.83 5.60
C GLU A 9 17.54 -7.85 4.51
N VAL A 10 18.61 -7.53 3.78
CA VAL A 10 19.35 -8.43 2.90
C VAL A 10 20.80 -8.52 3.36
N ARG A 11 21.51 -9.60 3.04
CA ARG A 11 22.90 -9.77 3.52
C ARG A 11 23.84 -8.69 3.01
N PHE A 12 23.69 -8.30 1.76
CA PHE A 12 24.50 -7.26 1.12
C PHE A 12 23.60 -6.21 0.46
N PRO A 13 23.16 -5.18 1.20
CA PRO A 13 22.43 -4.05 0.62
C PRO A 13 23.33 -3.28 -0.37
N GLY A 14 22.75 -2.78 -1.46
CA GLY A 14 23.51 -2.01 -2.45
C GLY A 14 22.82 -1.90 -3.80
N THR A 15 23.55 -1.32 -4.74
CA THR A 15 23.12 -1.21 -6.14
C THR A 15 23.72 -2.34 -6.96
N TYR A 16 22.90 -3.00 -7.76
CA TYR A 16 23.27 -4.15 -8.58
C TYR A 16 23.04 -3.83 -10.04
N THR A 17 24.07 -4.03 -10.87
CA THR A 17 23.87 -4.06 -12.32
C THR A 17 23.07 -5.30 -12.70
N ILE A 18 22.12 -5.13 -13.63
CA ILE A 18 21.26 -6.20 -14.12
C ILE A 18 21.36 -6.35 -15.63
N LYS A 19 21.07 -7.57 -16.11
CA LYS A 19 20.88 -7.87 -17.53
C LYS A 19 19.39 -7.73 -17.90
N ASN A 20 19.13 -7.52 -19.19
CA ASN A 20 17.75 -7.49 -19.69
C ASN A 20 17.05 -8.84 -19.39
N GLY A 21 15.88 -8.77 -18.75
CA GLY A 21 15.09 -9.93 -18.36
C GLY A 21 15.53 -10.61 -17.05
N GLU A 22 16.50 -10.07 -16.33
CA GLU A 22 16.88 -10.56 -15.00
C GLU A 22 15.72 -10.35 -13.99
N THR A 23 15.58 -11.26 -13.04
CA THR A 23 14.48 -11.27 -12.08
C THR A 23 14.91 -10.79 -10.70
N MET A 24 13.97 -10.25 -9.92
CA MET A 24 14.21 -9.78 -8.56
C MET A 24 14.89 -10.84 -7.68
N MET A 25 14.42 -12.09 -7.73
CA MET A 25 14.97 -13.16 -6.90
C MET A 25 16.39 -13.55 -7.30
N ALA A 26 16.76 -13.45 -8.58
CA ALA A 26 18.13 -13.65 -9.00
C ALA A 26 19.07 -12.59 -8.42
N VAL A 27 18.65 -11.32 -8.42
CA VAL A 27 19.44 -10.24 -7.81
C VAL A 27 19.52 -10.37 -6.29
N VAL A 28 18.41 -10.71 -5.63
CA VAL A 28 18.40 -10.99 -4.18
C VAL A 28 19.34 -12.14 -3.83
N ALA A 29 19.39 -13.20 -4.64
CA ALA A 29 20.34 -14.29 -4.43
C ALA A 29 21.80 -13.81 -4.56
N ARG A 30 22.10 -12.94 -5.53
CA ARG A 30 23.43 -12.30 -5.66
C ARG A 30 23.75 -11.39 -4.47
N ALA A 31 22.73 -10.78 -3.86
CA ALA A 31 22.83 -10.01 -2.63
C ALA A 31 22.99 -10.88 -1.36
N GLY A 32 23.18 -12.20 -1.52
CA GLY A 32 23.35 -13.15 -0.42
C GLY A 32 22.04 -13.62 0.22
N GLY A 33 20.89 -13.24 -0.34
CA GLY A 33 19.57 -13.54 0.20
C GLY A 33 19.15 -12.61 1.34
N PHE A 34 17.97 -12.88 1.88
CA PHE A 34 17.41 -12.15 3.03
C PHE A 34 18.13 -12.53 4.34
N THR A 35 18.11 -11.62 5.32
CA THR A 35 18.56 -11.93 6.69
C THR A 35 17.48 -12.73 7.43
N SER A 36 17.80 -13.24 8.63
CA SER A 36 16.81 -13.89 9.51
C SER A 36 15.78 -12.92 10.09
N ASN A 37 16.06 -11.62 10.08
CA ASN A 37 15.18 -10.57 10.58
C ASN A 37 14.32 -9.94 9.46
N ALA A 38 14.40 -10.47 8.24
CA ALA A 38 13.71 -9.90 7.10
C ALA A 38 12.20 -10.08 7.17
N PHE A 39 11.46 -8.99 7.03
CA PHE A 39 10.02 -9.01 6.86
C PHE A 39 9.63 -9.00 5.38
N ILE A 40 9.77 -10.16 4.74
CA ILE A 40 9.55 -10.33 3.30
C ILE A 40 8.11 -9.95 2.87
N LYS A 41 7.11 -10.21 3.72
CA LYS A 41 5.71 -9.81 3.48
C LYS A 41 5.47 -8.30 3.57
N GLY A 42 6.38 -7.54 4.19
CA GLY A 42 6.32 -6.08 4.24
C GLY A 42 7.23 -5.39 3.23
N ALA A 43 7.80 -6.14 2.28
CA ALA A 43 8.73 -5.57 1.33
C ALA A 43 8.05 -4.53 0.42
N VAL A 44 8.76 -3.45 0.16
CA VAL A 44 8.32 -2.35 -0.69
C VAL A 44 9.12 -2.38 -1.97
N PHE A 45 8.41 -2.45 -3.10
CA PHE A 45 9.00 -2.39 -4.42
C PHE A 45 8.51 -1.15 -5.16
N THR A 46 9.45 -0.41 -5.75
CA THR A 46 9.14 0.79 -6.54
C THR A 46 9.73 0.73 -7.93
N ARG A 47 9.00 1.30 -8.89
CA ARG A 47 9.35 1.35 -10.30
C ARG A 47 9.03 2.72 -10.90
N GLU A 48 9.96 3.24 -11.69
CA GLU A 48 9.84 4.57 -12.28
C GLU A 48 8.67 4.68 -13.28
N SER A 49 8.41 3.65 -14.09
CA SER A 49 7.25 3.66 -15.01
C SER A 49 5.91 3.73 -14.26
N VAL A 50 5.80 3.05 -13.12
CA VAL A 50 4.62 3.11 -12.25
C VAL A 50 4.50 4.50 -11.63
N LYS A 51 5.61 5.09 -11.18
CA LYS A 51 5.64 6.47 -10.66
C LYS A 51 5.16 7.49 -11.68
N GLN A 52 5.56 7.34 -12.94
CA GLN A 52 5.13 8.21 -14.03
C GLN A 52 3.63 8.05 -14.33
N GLN A 53 3.13 6.81 -14.31
CA GLN A 53 1.71 6.53 -14.47
C GLN A 53 0.88 7.13 -13.31
N GLU A 54 1.33 6.97 -12.06
CA GLU A 54 0.71 7.59 -10.89
C GLU A 54 0.63 9.11 -11.04
N LYS A 55 1.74 9.75 -11.45
CA LYS A 55 1.78 11.19 -11.67
C LYS A 55 0.77 11.64 -12.72
N GLN A 56 0.67 10.91 -13.83
CA GLN A 56 -0.29 11.24 -14.88
C GLN A 56 -1.73 11.06 -14.41
N GLN A 57 -2.00 10.06 -13.57
CA GLN A 57 -3.31 9.82 -12.97
C GLN A 57 -3.70 10.98 -12.03
N ILE A 58 -2.77 11.42 -11.16
CA ILE A 58 -2.97 12.56 -10.26
C ILE A 58 -3.30 13.83 -11.07
N LEU A 59 -2.54 14.11 -12.13
CA LEU A 59 -2.81 15.26 -13.00
C LEU A 59 -4.19 15.18 -13.67
N THR A 60 -4.61 13.97 -14.08
CA THR A 60 -5.92 13.75 -14.71
C THR A 60 -7.05 13.99 -13.71
N MET A 61 -6.91 13.47 -12.48
CA MET A 61 -7.86 13.69 -11.38
C MET A 61 -7.94 15.17 -10.98
N ALA A 62 -6.79 15.85 -10.84
CA ALA A 62 -6.74 17.28 -10.54
C ALA A 62 -7.47 18.10 -11.60
N ASN A 63 -7.28 17.77 -12.89
CA ASN A 63 -8.00 18.42 -13.98
C ASN A 63 -9.51 18.14 -13.99
N GLN A 64 -9.94 16.93 -13.60
CA GLN A 64 -11.35 16.60 -13.43
C GLN A 64 -11.95 17.43 -12.28
N LEU A 65 -11.31 17.42 -11.11
CA LEU A 65 -11.75 18.17 -9.94
C LEU A 65 -11.86 19.68 -10.24
N ARG A 66 -10.88 20.27 -10.93
CA ARG A 66 -10.95 21.67 -11.39
C ARG A 66 -12.21 21.96 -12.22
N ARG A 67 -12.58 21.07 -13.14
CA ARG A 67 -13.79 21.23 -13.97
C ARG A 67 -15.07 21.08 -13.16
N ASP A 68 -15.10 20.14 -12.22
CA ASP A 68 -16.27 19.91 -11.37
C ASP A 68 -16.52 21.12 -10.45
N ILE A 69 -15.44 21.71 -9.91
CA ILE A 69 -15.50 22.97 -9.15
C ILE A 69 -16.05 24.11 -10.02
N ALA A 70 -15.51 24.28 -11.23
CA ALA A 70 -15.90 25.37 -12.13
C ALA A 70 -17.36 25.25 -12.62
N THR A 71 -17.84 24.03 -12.90
CA THR A 71 -19.22 23.81 -13.38
C THR A 71 -20.24 23.97 -12.26
N ARG A 72 -19.95 23.49 -11.04
CA ARG A 72 -20.84 23.61 -9.86
C ARG A 72 -20.88 25.03 -9.29
N GLY A 73 -19.81 25.81 -9.44
CA GLY A 73 -19.80 27.24 -9.09
C GLY A 73 -20.73 28.12 -9.95
N LEU A 74 -21.19 27.62 -11.10
CA LEU A 74 -22.07 28.33 -12.04
C LEU A 74 -23.57 27.96 -11.88
N SER A 75 -23.90 26.86 -11.20
CA SER A 75 -25.27 26.44 -10.93
C SER A 75 -25.75 26.95 -9.57
N GLN A 76 -26.80 27.79 -9.54
CA GLN A 76 -27.37 28.38 -8.31
C GLN A 76 -28.25 27.42 -7.48
N GLU A 77 -28.37 26.14 -7.85
CA GLU A 77 -29.18 25.15 -7.13
C GLU A 77 -28.36 23.89 -6.83
N GLY A 78 -28.15 23.60 -5.53
CA GLY A 78 -27.63 22.31 -5.05
C GLY A 78 -26.64 22.41 -3.89
N ASN A 79 -26.86 21.59 -2.85
CA ASN A 79 -26.11 21.56 -1.59
C ASN A 79 -24.58 21.54 -1.74
N PHE A 80 -23.94 22.50 -1.08
CA PHE A 80 -22.53 22.89 -1.21
C PHE A 80 -21.52 21.80 -0.81
N VAL A 81 -20.57 21.52 -1.70
CA VAL A 81 -19.15 21.46 -1.31
C VAL A 81 -18.65 22.90 -1.35
N ASN A 82 -18.13 23.43 -0.25
CA ASN A 82 -17.58 24.79 -0.23
C ASN A 82 -16.45 24.88 -1.27
N PHE A 83 -16.49 25.90 -2.13
CA PHE A 83 -15.46 26.15 -3.15
C PHE A 83 -14.07 26.19 -2.52
N ASP A 84 -13.96 26.76 -1.32
CA ASP A 84 -12.70 26.82 -0.57
C ASP A 84 -12.20 25.43 -0.17
N ASP A 85 -13.09 24.53 0.24
CA ASP A 85 -12.72 23.18 0.65
C ASP A 85 -12.30 22.34 -0.57
N ALA A 86 -13.00 22.49 -1.69
CA ALA A 86 -12.63 21.84 -2.95
C ALA A 86 -11.30 22.38 -3.51
N SER A 87 -11.03 23.67 -3.31
CA SER A 87 -9.76 24.30 -3.71
C SER A 87 -8.58 23.81 -2.87
N LYS A 88 -8.76 23.69 -1.54
CA LYS A 88 -7.74 23.09 -0.64
C LYS A 88 -7.45 21.65 -1.01
N MET A 89 -8.50 20.88 -1.29
CA MET A 89 -8.41 19.49 -1.72
C MET A 89 -7.63 19.34 -3.04
N LEU A 90 -7.88 20.23 -4.00
CA LEU A 90 -7.12 20.29 -5.24
C LEU A 90 -5.64 20.61 -4.99
N GLN A 91 -5.36 21.56 -4.09
CA GLN A 91 -3.98 21.91 -3.71
C GLN A 91 -3.26 20.71 -3.06
N GLU A 92 -3.91 20.00 -2.14
CA GLU A 92 -3.36 18.79 -1.52
C GLU A 92 -3.06 17.72 -2.57
N LEU A 93 -3.99 17.48 -3.50
CA LEU A 93 -3.83 16.51 -4.59
C LEU A 93 -2.63 16.84 -5.49
N GLU A 94 -2.43 18.12 -5.81
CA GLU A 94 -1.31 18.59 -6.64
C GLU A 94 0.05 18.51 -5.93
N GLN A 95 0.06 18.48 -4.59
CA GLN A 95 1.27 18.38 -3.78
C GLN A 95 1.68 16.92 -3.49
N LEU A 96 0.85 15.94 -3.84
CA LEU A 96 1.18 14.52 -3.65
C LEU A 96 2.40 14.11 -4.46
N GLN A 97 3.38 13.51 -3.78
CA GLN A 97 4.52 12.90 -4.44
C GLN A 97 4.17 11.49 -4.90
N SER A 98 4.31 11.22 -6.20
CA SER A 98 4.23 9.86 -6.74
C SER A 98 5.44 9.06 -6.29
N VAL A 99 5.21 7.85 -5.77
CA VAL A 99 6.26 6.98 -5.21
C VAL A 99 6.59 5.84 -6.16
N GLY A 100 5.64 5.45 -7.03
CA GLY A 100 5.79 4.34 -7.96
C GLY A 100 5.73 2.98 -7.31
N ARG A 101 4.97 2.84 -6.22
CA ARG A 101 4.91 1.59 -5.46
C ARG A 101 4.11 0.57 -6.26
N MET A 102 4.70 -0.58 -6.50
CA MET A 102 4.01 -1.70 -7.13
C MET A 102 3.91 -2.85 -6.13
N VAL A 103 2.67 -3.25 -5.83
CA VAL A 103 2.37 -4.34 -4.90
C VAL A 103 2.88 -5.65 -5.50
N ILE A 104 3.74 -6.34 -4.76
CA ILE A 104 4.31 -7.62 -5.15
C ILE A 104 4.24 -8.61 -3.98
N ASN A 105 3.92 -9.86 -4.27
CA ASN A 105 4.00 -10.92 -3.27
C ASN A 105 5.43 -11.51 -3.26
N LEU A 106 6.33 -10.82 -2.57
CA LEU A 106 7.76 -11.21 -2.54
C LEU A 106 7.97 -12.60 -1.92
N ALA A 107 7.16 -12.96 -0.92
CA ALA A 107 7.23 -14.28 -0.27
C ALA A 107 6.93 -15.42 -1.26
N LYS A 108 5.91 -15.25 -2.10
CA LYS A 108 5.58 -16.21 -3.17
C LYS A 108 6.67 -16.27 -4.24
N LEU A 109 7.27 -15.12 -4.59
CA LEU A 109 8.39 -15.10 -5.54
C LEU A 109 9.59 -15.89 -4.99
N GLN A 110 9.88 -15.75 -3.70
CA GLN A 110 10.97 -16.47 -3.03
C GLN A 110 10.70 -17.97 -2.97
N SER A 111 9.50 -18.40 -2.57
CA SER A 111 9.16 -19.83 -2.51
C SER A 111 9.27 -20.49 -3.89
N ASN A 112 8.76 -19.82 -4.93
CA ASN A 112 8.85 -20.31 -6.30
C ASN A 112 10.30 -20.44 -6.75
N PHE A 113 11.12 -19.42 -6.46
CA PHE A 113 12.55 -19.45 -6.76
C PHE A 113 13.25 -20.62 -6.07
N GLN A 114 13.03 -20.84 -4.77
CA GLN A 114 13.65 -21.94 -4.05
C GLN A 114 13.28 -23.31 -4.63
N HIS A 115 12.00 -23.52 -5.02
CA HIS A 115 11.56 -24.76 -5.66
C HIS A 115 12.25 -25.02 -7.01
N THR A 116 12.38 -24.00 -7.86
CA THR A 116 13.06 -24.14 -9.16
C THR A 116 14.53 -24.55 -9.00
N TYR A 117 15.25 -23.99 -8.02
CA TYR A 117 16.67 -24.33 -7.79
C TYR A 117 16.85 -25.74 -7.22
N GLN A 118 15.92 -26.20 -6.37
CA GLN A 118 16.02 -27.53 -5.75
C GLN A 118 15.75 -28.67 -6.74
N ASN A 119 14.86 -28.47 -7.71
CA ASN A 119 14.43 -29.55 -8.60
C ASN A 119 15.32 -29.74 -9.85
N ASN A 120 16.37 -28.93 -10.03
CA ASN A 120 17.24 -28.99 -11.21
C ASN A 120 16.47 -28.98 -12.55
N GLU A 121 15.22 -28.50 -12.54
CA GLU A 121 14.46 -28.28 -13.75
C GLU A 121 15.21 -27.20 -14.51
N GLN A 122 15.77 -27.59 -15.65
CA GLN A 122 16.37 -26.63 -16.56
C GLN A 122 15.39 -25.48 -16.68
N ALA A 123 15.85 -24.27 -16.32
CA ALA A 123 15.18 -23.01 -16.50
C ALA A 123 14.97 -22.78 -18.01
N SER A 124 14.14 -23.62 -18.62
CA SER A 124 13.56 -23.41 -19.92
C SER A 124 12.86 -22.08 -19.81
N SER A 125 13.06 -21.24 -20.81
CA SER A 125 12.88 -19.79 -20.79
C SER A 125 11.41 -19.33 -20.61
N GLN A 126 10.54 -20.23 -20.14
CA GLN A 126 9.15 -20.07 -19.73
C GLN A 126 8.89 -20.26 -18.22
N SER A 127 9.90 -20.42 -17.36
CA SER A 127 9.79 -20.07 -15.93
C SER A 127 9.68 -18.54 -15.76
N GLN A 128 8.66 -17.97 -16.40
CA GLN A 128 8.24 -16.57 -16.46
C GLN A 128 7.58 -16.10 -15.15
N SER A 129 7.68 -16.86 -14.06
CA SER A 129 6.96 -16.60 -12.81
C SER A 129 7.71 -15.70 -11.81
N GLY A 130 8.77 -15.02 -12.27
CA GLY A 130 9.55 -14.08 -11.47
C GLY A 130 9.29 -12.62 -11.87
N LEU A 131 9.32 -11.71 -10.90
CA LEU A 131 9.29 -10.27 -11.16
C LEU A 131 10.51 -9.86 -12.00
N ARG A 132 10.30 -9.53 -13.28
CA ARG A 132 11.34 -8.97 -14.16
C ARG A 132 11.66 -7.54 -13.77
N LEU A 133 12.94 -7.19 -13.82
CA LEU A 133 13.42 -5.89 -13.39
C LEU A 133 13.62 -4.92 -14.56
N ASP A 134 13.26 -3.66 -14.31
CA ASP A 134 13.55 -2.52 -15.15
C ASP A 134 14.66 -1.67 -14.50
N ASP A 135 15.25 -0.77 -15.28
CA ASP A 135 16.27 0.15 -14.78
C ASP A 135 15.67 1.10 -13.74
N GLY A 136 16.40 1.30 -12.64
CA GLY A 136 15.97 2.14 -11.52
C GLY A 136 14.97 1.49 -10.57
N ASP A 137 14.62 0.21 -10.77
CA ASP A 137 13.80 -0.53 -9.82
C ASP A 137 14.46 -0.58 -8.42
N LYS A 138 13.63 -0.49 -7.38
CA LYS A 138 14.11 -0.53 -6.00
C LYS A 138 13.34 -1.54 -5.18
N LEU A 139 14.05 -2.30 -4.36
CA LEU A 139 13.49 -3.17 -3.35
C LEU A 139 13.97 -2.74 -1.98
N TYR A 140 13.04 -2.52 -1.07
CA TYR A 140 13.31 -2.32 0.34
C TYR A 140 12.65 -3.44 1.14
N VAL A 141 13.43 -4.12 1.99
CA VAL A 141 12.94 -5.20 2.85
C VAL A 141 13.06 -4.72 4.31
N PRO A 142 11.94 -4.42 4.99
CA PRO A 142 12.02 -3.98 6.38
C PRO A 142 12.40 -5.13 7.32
N SER A 143 12.74 -4.78 8.57
CA SER A 143 12.83 -5.72 9.69
C SER A 143 11.47 -6.28 10.08
N GLN A 144 11.46 -7.42 10.77
CA GLN A 144 10.26 -8.03 11.35
C GLN A 144 9.41 -6.98 12.08
N GLN A 145 8.19 -6.83 11.59
CA GLN A 145 7.18 -6.02 12.24
C GLN A 145 6.35 -6.91 13.17
N GLN A 146 5.95 -6.34 14.30
CA GLN A 146 5.14 -7.02 15.32
C GLN A 146 4.00 -6.12 15.78
N ILE A 147 3.58 -5.18 14.93
CA ILE A 147 2.54 -4.22 15.28
C ILE A 147 1.41 -4.25 14.26
N VAL A 148 0.23 -3.83 14.70
CA VAL A 148 -0.93 -3.49 13.88
C VAL A 148 -1.25 -2.04 14.13
N THR A 149 -1.49 -1.29 13.06
CA THR A 149 -1.83 0.13 13.15
C THR A 149 -3.34 0.32 12.93
N VAL A 150 -3.96 1.23 13.68
CA VAL A 150 -5.38 1.58 13.54
C VAL A 150 -5.51 3.08 13.31
N VAL A 151 -6.22 3.46 12.24
CA VAL A 151 -6.33 4.85 11.79
C VAL A 151 -7.70 5.17 11.20
N GLY A 152 -7.92 6.46 10.93
CA GLY A 152 -9.14 6.97 10.31
C GLY A 152 -10.12 7.50 11.35
N GLU A 153 -11.39 7.17 11.20
CA GLU A 153 -12.47 7.57 12.11
C GLU A 153 -12.52 6.73 13.39
N ILE A 154 -11.39 6.73 14.10
CA ILE A 154 -11.19 6.09 15.39
C ILE A 154 -11.00 7.14 16.48
N GLN A 155 -11.31 6.83 17.74
CA GLN A 155 -11.11 7.76 18.86
C GLN A 155 -9.64 8.19 18.97
N HIS A 156 -8.72 7.21 19.00
CA HIS A 156 -7.28 7.44 19.07
C HIS A 156 -6.55 6.62 18.01
N ALA A 157 -5.96 7.27 17.01
CA ALA A 157 -5.09 6.59 16.05
C ALA A 157 -3.83 6.09 16.78
N SER A 158 -3.57 4.78 16.69
CA SER A 158 -2.57 4.10 17.54
C SER A 158 -1.96 2.89 16.84
N SER A 159 -0.87 2.39 17.39
CA SER A 159 -0.26 1.12 16.99
C SER A 159 -0.16 0.20 18.19
N HIS A 160 -0.52 -1.07 18.01
CA HIS A 160 -0.57 -2.08 19.06
C HIS A 160 0.27 -3.29 18.67
N PHE A 161 0.78 -4.02 19.64
CA PHE A 161 1.47 -5.28 19.37
C PHE A 161 0.50 -6.26 18.69
N HIS A 162 0.99 -7.01 17.70
CA HIS A 162 0.21 -8.02 17.01
C HIS A 162 0.00 -9.24 17.90
N ASP A 163 -1.26 -9.53 18.17
CA ASP A 163 -1.72 -10.74 18.85
C ASP A 163 -2.69 -11.49 17.92
N GLN A 164 -2.46 -12.80 17.75
CA GLN A 164 -3.27 -13.68 16.89
C GLN A 164 -4.68 -13.96 17.44
N THR A 165 -4.89 -13.69 18.73
CA THR A 165 -6.18 -13.87 19.41
C THR A 165 -7.08 -12.65 19.28
N ILE A 166 -6.53 -11.50 18.87
CA ILE A 166 -7.25 -10.24 18.72
C ILE A 166 -7.67 -10.08 17.26
N ASP A 167 -8.98 -9.92 17.04
CA ASP A 167 -9.54 -9.64 15.72
C ASP A 167 -9.63 -8.13 15.46
N ILE A 168 -10.18 -7.75 14.30
CA ILE A 168 -10.38 -6.35 13.91
C ILE A 168 -11.09 -5.56 15.02
N THR A 169 -12.21 -6.09 15.53
CA THR A 169 -13.02 -5.46 16.57
C THR A 169 -12.22 -5.23 17.85
N GLY A 170 -11.38 -6.19 18.24
CA GLY A 170 -10.47 -6.07 19.36
C GLY A 170 -9.48 -4.93 19.20
N TYR A 171 -8.84 -4.79 18.03
CA TYR A 171 -7.94 -3.66 17.76
C TYR A 171 -8.67 -2.31 17.72
N LEU A 172 -9.88 -2.24 17.16
CA LEU A 172 -10.70 -1.02 17.22
C LEU A 172 -10.99 -0.63 18.67
N THR A 173 -11.28 -1.61 19.53
CA THR A 173 -11.52 -1.38 20.96
C THR A 173 -10.27 -0.88 21.68
N LEU A 174 -9.10 -1.46 21.39
CA LEU A 174 -7.81 -0.99 21.92
C LEU A 174 -7.50 0.46 21.53
N ALA A 175 -7.98 0.90 20.36
CA ALA A 175 -7.89 2.27 19.88
C ALA A 175 -8.99 3.21 20.43
N GLY A 176 -9.77 2.74 21.43
CA GLY A 176 -10.84 3.50 22.09
C GLY A 176 -12.19 3.41 21.39
N GLY A 177 -12.33 2.54 20.39
CA GLY A 177 -13.52 2.44 19.56
C GLY A 177 -13.53 3.44 18.40
N ILE A 178 -14.51 3.29 17.54
CA ILE A 178 -14.75 4.16 16.38
C ILE A 178 -15.48 5.45 16.77
N LYS A 179 -15.37 6.47 15.91
CA LYS A 179 -16.10 7.74 16.05
C LYS A 179 -17.52 7.60 15.51
N GLN A 180 -18.43 8.48 15.94
CA GLN A 180 -19.84 8.47 15.50
C GLN A 180 -20.00 8.61 13.98
N ARG A 181 -19.04 9.24 13.30
CA ARG A 181 -19.04 9.43 11.85
C ARG A 181 -18.25 8.35 11.10
N ALA A 182 -17.95 7.22 11.72
CA ALA A 182 -17.23 6.12 11.07
C ALA A 182 -18.16 5.27 10.22
N ASN A 183 -17.69 4.82 9.06
CA ASN A 183 -18.37 3.81 8.26
C ASN A 183 -17.87 2.42 8.66
N GLU A 184 -18.65 1.73 9.50
CA GLU A 184 -18.32 0.40 10.02
C GLU A 184 -18.31 -0.67 8.93
N ASP A 185 -19.22 -0.57 7.96
CA ASP A 185 -19.39 -1.55 6.88
C ASP A 185 -18.27 -1.49 5.84
N SER A 186 -17.52 -0.38 5.81
CA SER A 186 -16.46 -0.13 4.83
C SER A 186 -15.06 -0.23 5.41
N ILE A 187 -14.88 -0.79 6.61
CA ILE A 187 -13.55 -1.01 7.20
C ILE A 187 -12.73 -1.92 6.28
N TYR A 188 -11.47 -1.56 6.05
CA TYR A 188 -10.55 -2.35 5.23
C TYR A 188 -9.17 -2.46 5.86
N ILE A 189 -8.42 -3.48 5.43
CA ILE A 189 -7.06 -3.74 5.89
C ILE A 189 -6.09 -3.44 4.75
N VAL A 190 -5.11 -2.60 5.03
CA VAL A 190 -3.91 -2.46 4.19
C VAL A 190 -2.84 -3.39 4.75
N ARG A 191 -2.47 -4.42 4.00
CA ARG A 191 -1.40 -5.34 4.38
C ARG A 191 -0.05 -4.63 4.34
N ALA A 192 0.96 -5.22 4.99
CA ALA A 192 2.31 -4.66 5.01
C ALA A 192 2.91 -4.43 3.60
N ASP A 193 2.63 -5.32 2.63
CA ASP A 193 3.04 -5.16 1.22
C ASP A 193 2.25 -4.07 0.46
N GLY A 194 1.22 -3.50 1.09
CA GLY A 194 0.36 -2.46 0.53
C GLY A 194 -0.84 -3.01 -0.24
N SER A 195 -1.03 -4.33 -0.27
CA SER A 195 -2.26 -4.92 -0.80
C SER A 195 -3.45 -4.59 0.12
N VAL A 196 -4.63 -4.42 -0.47
CA VAL A 196 -5.85 -4.08 0.27
C VAL A 196 -6.74 -5.33 0.36
N VAL A 197 -7.21 -5.62 1.57
CA VAL A 197 -8.12 -6.72 1.87
C VAL A 197 -9.39 -6.15 2.51
N LEU A 198 -10.54 -6.50 1.94
CA LEU A 198 -11.84 -6.27 2.57
C LEU A 198 -12.11 -7.45 3.52
N PRO A 199 -12.35 -7.19 4.81
CA PRO A 199 -12.81 -8.22 5.74
C PRO A 199 -14.10 -8.81 5.20
N GLN A 200 -14.10 -10.09 4.80
CA GLN A 200 -15.34 -10.72 4.34
C GLN A 200 -16.29 -10.89 5.53
N GLN A 201 -17.50 -10.33 5.43
CA GLN A 201 -18.59 -10.49 6.41
C GLN A 201 -19.16 -11.93 6.47
N SER A 202 -18.54 -12.93 5.82
CA SER A 202 -19.09 -14.28 5.78
C SER A 202 -18.79 -15.07 7.06
N PHE A 203 -19.61 -14.83 8.08
CA PHE A 203 -19.67 -15.56 9.36
C PHE A 203 -20.01 -17.07 9.24
N TRP A 204 -20.15 -17.63 8.03
CA TRP A 204 -20.64 -19.01 7.80
C TRP A 204 -19.59 -20.00 7.30
N PHE A 205 -18.36 -19.56 7.01
CA PHE A 205 -17.22 -20.45 6.75
C PHE A 205 -16.02 -19.89 7.51
N GLY A 206 -15.39 -20.69 8.36
CA GLY A 206 -14.45 -20.27 9.40
C GLY A 206 -13.08 -19.74 8.92
N GLN A 207 -13.05 -18.88 7.91
CA GLN A 207 -11.91 -18.02 7.61
C GLN A 207 -12.19 -16.62 8.12
N HIS A 208 -11.91 -16.39 9.41
CA HIS A 208 -11.65 -15.03 9.87
C HIS A 208 -10.50 -14.48 9.03
N SER A 209 -10.67 -13.31 8.40
CA SER A 209 -9.54 -12.61 7.77
C SER A 209 -8.54 -12.28 8.88
N GLN A 210 -7.51 -13.12 9.02
CA GLN A 210 -6.54 -12.98 10.08
C GLN A 210 -5.73 -11.70 9.85
N ILE A 211 -5.70 -10.86 10.88
CA ILE A 211 -4.79 -9.73 10.96
C ILE A 211 -3.36 -10.29 11.03
N GLU A 212 -2.47 -9.73 10.24
CA GLU A 212 -1.05 -10.08 10.21
C GLU A 212 -0.20 -8.93 10.78
N PRO A 213 1.03 -9.20 11.24
CA PRO A 213 1.95 -8.12 11.62
C PRO A 213 2.20 -7.16 10.45
N GLY A 214 2.28 -5.87 10.76
CA GLY A 214 2.43 -4.79 9.78
C GLY A 214 1.14 -4.40 9.06
N ASP A 215 0.02 -5.06 9.35
CA ASP A 215 -1.28 -4.65 8.84
C ASP A 215 -1.70 -3.30 9.42
N THR A 216 -2.43 -2.55 8.61
CA THR A 216 -3.15 -1.38 9.07
C THR A 216 -4.65 -1.52 8.85
N ILE A 217 -5.41 -1.37 9.93
CA ILE A 217 -6.87 -1.28 9.91
C ILE A 217 -7.27 0.17 9.67
N VAL A 218 -8.01 0.41 8.60
CA VAL A 218 -8.47 1.74 8.22
C VAL A 218 -9.98 1.83 8.40
N VAL A 219 -10.39 2.80 9.22
CA VAL A 219 -11.80 3.11 9.46
C VAL A 219 -12.18 4.34 8.64
N PRO A 220 -12.93 4.19 7.54
CA PRO A 220 -13.33 5.34 6.74
C PRO A 220 -14.41 6.19 7.42
N LEU A 221 -14.58 7.40 6.89
CA LEU A 221 -15.68 8.30 7.22
C LEU A 221 -16.99 7.78 6.61
N ASP A 222 -18.06 7.79 7.39
CA ASP A 222 -19.41 7.59 6.91
C ASP A 222 -19.86 8.80 6.08
N THR A 223 -20.05 8.53 4.79
CA THR A 223 -20.54 9.48 3.80
C THR A 223 -22.04 9.38 3.60
N GLU A 224 -22.74 8.38 4.16
CA GLU A 224 -24.20 8.24 4.01
C GLU A 224 -24.98 9.27 4.86
N TYR A 225 -24.35 9.83 5.90
CA TYR A 225 -24.96 10.90 6.70
C TYR A 225 -25.07 12.26 5.96
N LYS A 226 -24.46 12.40 4.77
CA LYS A 226 -24.66 13.52 3.85
C LYS A 226 -24.39 13.06 2.40
N ASP A 227 -25.42 13.06 1.57
CA ASP A 227 -25.48 12.72 0.12
C ASP A 227 -24.47 13.42 -0.83
N ASN A 228 -23.37 13.99 -0.33
CA ASN A 228 -22.49 14.88 -1.07
C ASN A 228 -21.03 14.95 -0.55
N LEU A 229 -20.52 13.93 0.13
CA LEU A 229 -19.10 13.82 0.55
C LEU A 229 -18.30 12.70 -0.17
N THR A 230 -18.69 12.36 -1.40
CA THR A 230 -17.99 11.34 -2.23
C THR A 230 -16.55 11.72 -2.62
N LEU A 231 -16.17 13.00 -2.51
CA LEU A 231 -14.82 13.48 -2.83
C LEU A 231 -13.80 13.21 -1.70
N TRP A 232 -14.23 13.22 -0.44
CA TRP A 232 -13.34 12.98 0.70
C TRP A 232 -12.93 11.51 0.85
N SER A 233 -13.82 10.57 0.53
CA SER A 233 -13.49 9.13 0.54
C SER A 233 -12.42 8.77 -0.49
N GLN A 234 -12.44 9.43 -1.67
CA GLN A 234 -11.45 9.23 -2.72
C GLN A 234 -10.06 9.74 -2.32
N ILE A 235 -9.97 10.87 -1.61
CA ILE A 235 -8.70 11.50 -1.25
C ILE A 235 -8.11 10.95 0.04
N THR A 236 -8.94 10.53 1.00
CA THR A 236 -8.45 9.84 2.20
C THR A 236 -7.77 8.52 1.83
N GLY A 237 -8.32 7.76 0.88
CA GLY A 237 -7.67 6.55 0.36
C GLY A 237 -6.30 6.82 -0.29
N ILE A 238 -6.16 7.95 -1.00
CA ILE A 238 -4.90 8.36 -1.64
C ILE A 238 -3.88 8.87 -0.60
N LEU A 239 -4.30 9.74 0.32
CA LEU A 239 -3.47 10.24 1.43
C LEU A 239 -2.99 9.09 2.32
N TYR A 240 -3.82 8.08 2.53
CA TYR A 240 -3.48 6.96 3.38
C TYR A 240 -2.46 6.02 2.72
N ASN A 241 -2.63 5.74 1.43
CA ASN A 241 -1.66 4.98 0.64
C ASN A 241 -0.30 5.70 0.51
N THR A 242 -0.30 7.03 0.47
CA THR A 242 0.94 7.85 0.46
C THR A 242 1.59 7.96 1.85
N ALA A 243 0.82 8.05 2.93
CA ALA A 243 1.34 8.10 4.30
C ALA A 243 2.03 6.79 4.73
N ILE A 244 1.46 5.63 4.38
CA ILE A 244 2.12 4.33 4.60
C ILE A 244 3.39 4.21 3.75
N ALA A 245 3.36 4.68 2.50
CA ALA A 245 4.52 4.69 1.63
C ALA A 245 5.64 5.60 2.16
N LEU A 246 5.31 6.77 2.72
CA LEU A 246 6.27 7.70 3.33
C LEU A 246 6.80 7.19 4.67
N ALA A 247 6.02 6.47 5.49
CA ALA A 247 6.54 5.88 6.72
C ALA A 247 7.59 4.78 6.46
N ALA A 248 7.45 4.01 5.37
CA ALA A 248 8.43 3.03 4.94
C ALA A 248 9.68 3.65 4.27
N VAL A 249 9.55 4.85 3.69
CA VAL A 249 10.59 5.56 2.93
C VAL A 249 11.29 6.65 3.79
N ASN A 250 10.67 7.20 4.83
CA ASN A 250 11.31 8.16 5.74
C ASN A 250 12.08 7.47 6.89
N GLY A 251 12.05 6.13 6.94
CA GLY A 251 13.05 5.34 7.65
C GLY A 251 14.34 5.10 6.85
N LEU A 252 14.47 5.70 5.66
CA LEU A 252 15.69 5.70 4.81
C LEU A 252 16.76 6.67 5.31
#